data_AF-A0A369QL53-F1
#
_entry.id   AF-A0A369QL53-F1
#
_cell.length_a   1.000
_cell.length_b   1.000
_cell.length_c   1.000
_cell.angle_alpha   90.00
_cell.angle_beta   90.00
_cell.angle_gamma   90.00
#
_symmetry.space_group_name_H-M   'P 1'
#
loop_
_entity.id
_entity.type
_entity.pdbx_description
1 polymer ?
#
loop_
_entity_poly.entity_id
_entity_poly.type
_entity_poly.pdbx_seq_one_letter_code
_entity_poly.pdbx_strand_id
1 'polypeptide(L)'
;MHLINRQPDKMTAYFFYFFKKLGFLSLIVLWFGLTAKGQVQYGNEWINYSQTYYKIKVAKSGIYRLDHTYLTNAGLGSINPQNLQLWRRGQEVAVHVEGEADGTLNPGDYLEFYGERNDGKLDREIYKNPQHQSNPYFSLYTDTAAYFLTVSPSTGKRVPILNNSANGLTPEPWHKAERLKQYTTEYQGGAFYGESQLSWGDASEGYGDMWFGTIGSGARSRIKDFEVDSLLNVEASGAAPQIEIVLDGVLRDPHNISLAVVSPNGSVRDLERDIVFGPADKIKKSIPCSPATSLRMVNYDYGLPLTPKESPILFG
;
A
#
# COMPACT_ATOMS: atom_id res chain seq x y z
N MET A 1 24.17 20.33 -78.48
CA MET A 1 24.66 19.47 -77.38
C MET A 1 23.45 19.01 -76.59
N HIS A 2 22.85 17.88 -76.95
CA HIS A 2 21.64 17.36 -76.31
C HIS A 2 22.05 16.54 -75.08
N LEU A 3 21.72 17.03 -73.89
CA LEU A 3 21.92 16.33 -72.63
C LEU A 3 20.80 15.31 -72.45
N ILE A 4 21.14 14.03 -72.61
CA ILE A 4 20.23 12.92 -72.30
C ILE A 4 20.13 12.82 -70.78
N ASN A 5 19.01 13.28 -70.24
CA ASN A 5 18.69 13.15 -68.82
C ASN A 5 18.35 11.67 -68.52
N ARG A 6 19.34 10.91 -68.05
CA ARG A 6 19.19 9.48 -67.77
C ARG A 6 18.41 9.32 -66.46
N GLN A 7 17.10 9.15 -66.58
CA GLN A 7 16.24 8.77 -65.46
C GLN A 7 16.80 7.48 -64.82
N PRO A 8 16.91 7.39 -63.49
CA PRO A 8 17.35 6.16 -62.84
C PRO A 8 16.39 5.03 -63.22
N ASP A 9 16.95 3.87 -63.59
CA ASP A 9 16.18 2.67 -63.85
C ASP A 9 15.26 2.40 -62.64
N LYS A 10 14.00 2.04 -62.91
CA LYS A 10 13.01 1.69 -61.90
C LYS A 10 13.59 0.69 -60.89
N MET A 11 14.41 -0.27 -61.34
CA MET A 11 15.09 -1.22 -60.45
C MET A 11 15.98 -0.54 -59.41
N THR A 12 16.76 0.48 -59.79
CA THR A 12 17.62 1.22 -58.87
C THR A 12 16.79 1.98 -57.84
N ALA A 13 15.67 2.59 -58.24
CA ALA A 13 14.76 3.29 -57.33
C ALA A 13 14.09 2.36 -56.31
N TYR A 14 13.64 1.16 -56.74
CA TYR A 14 13.10 0.14 -55.84
C TYR A 14 14.14 -0.37 -54.84
N PHE A 15 15.38 -0.56 -55.29
CA PHE A 15 16.49 -0.97 -54.43
C PHE A 15 16.74 0.06 -53.33
N PHE A 16 16.90 1.35 -53.66
CA PHE A 16 17.10 2.40 -52.66
C PHE A 16 15.92 2.53 -51.68
N TYR A 17 14.68 2.37 -52.15
CA TYR A 17 13.50 2.42 -51.28
C TYR A 17 13.44 1.22 -50.32
N PHE A 18 13.84 0.02 -50.78
CA PHE A 18 13.93 -1.18 -49.95
C PHE A 18 14.96 -1.03 -48.83
N PHE A 19 16.18 -0.55 -49.12
CA PHE A 19 17.21 -0.34 -48.09
C PHE A 19 16.85 0.75 -47.08
N LYS A 20 16.16 1.83 -47.50
CA LYS A 20 15.64 2.85 -46.57
C LYS A 20 14.58 2.30 -45.63
N LYS A 21 13.65 1.47 -46.13
CA LYS A 21 12.66 0.79 -45.30
C LYS A 21 13.30 -0.22 -44.34
N LEU A 22 14.32 -0.95 -44.80
CA LEU A 22 15.04 -1.90 -43.98
C LEU A 22 15.80 -1.17 -42.85
N GLY A 23 16.50 -0.08 -43.15
CA GLY A 23 17.19 0.73 -42.12
C GLY A 23 16.23 1.38 -41.12
N PHE A 24 15.08 1.87 -41.58
CA PHE A 24 14.03 2.40 -40.69
C PHE A 24 13.43 1.32 -39.78
N LEU A 25 13.21 0.11 -40.30
CA LEU A 25 12.75 -1.04 -39.53
C LEU A 25 13.79 -1.48 -38.49
N SER A 26 15.07 -1.47 -38.84
CA SER A 26 16.17 -1.78 -37.90
C SER A 26 16.25 -0.76 -36.76
N LEU A 27 16.08 0.53 -37.05
CA LEU A 27 16.04 1.58 -36.03
C LEU A 27 14.83 1.44 -35.10
N ILE A 28 13.68 1.05 -35.63
CA ILE A 28 12.48 0.76 -34.84
C ILE A 28 12.71 -0.44 -33.90
N VAL A 29 13.30 -1.54 -34.39
CA VAL A 29 13.58 -2.72 -33.56
C VAL A 29 14.62 -2.42 -32.46
N LEU A 30 15.64 -1.61 -32.76
CA LEU A 30 16.60 -1.13 -31.75
C LEU A 30 15.94 -0.25 -30.69
N TRP A 31 15.00 0.61 -31.09
CA TRP A 31 14.26 1.48 -30.17
C TRP A 31 13.32 0.68 -29.26
N PHE A 32 12.64 -0.35 -29.79
CA PHE A 32 11.82 -1.26 -28.98
C PHE A 32 12.66 -2.19 -28.10
N GLY A 33 13.82 -2.67 -28.56
CA GLY A 33 14.72 -3.53 -27.79
C GLY A 33 15.28 -2.85 -26.54
N LEU A 34 15.52 -1.54 -26.58
CA LEU A 34 15.98 -0.76 -25.42
C LEU A 34 14.90 -0.56 -24.33
N THR A 35 13.64 -0.81 -24.66
CA THR A 35 12.50 -0.69 -23.71
C THR A 35 12.06 -2.03 -23.12
N ALA A 36 12.65 -3.15 -23.55
CA ALA A 36 12.28 -4.47 -23.07
C ALA A 36 12.85 -4.72 -21.67
N LYS A 37 12.02 -4.54 -20.63
CA LYS A 37 12.34 -4.95 -19.25
C LYS A 37 12.13 -6.46 -19.07
N GLY A 38 12.94 -7.27 -19.77
CA GLY A 38 12.86 -8.73 -19.76
C GLY A 38 13.66 -9.43 -18.65
N GLN A 39 14.35 -8.68 -17.78
CA GLN A 39 15.07 -9.28 -16.65
C GLN A 39 14.08 -9.59 -15.52
N VAL A 40 14.10 -10.84 -15.06
CA VAL A 40 13.39 -11.25 -13.84
C VAL A 40 14.01 -10.50 -12.67
N GLN A 41 13.19 -9.71 -11.97
CA GLN A 41 13.57 -9.08 -10.72
C GLN A 41 13.30 -10.09 -9.59
N TYR A 42 14.36 -10.54 -8.91
CA TYR A 42 14.35 -11.48 -7.81
C TYR A 42 14.05 -10.81 -6.45
N GLY A 43 14.09 -9.47 -6.38
CA GLY A 43 13.76 -8.70 -5.19
C GLY A 43 14.93 -8.51 -4.20
N ASN A 44 16.11 -9.06 -4.54
CA ASN A 44 17.34 -8.91 -3.77
C ASN A 44 18.37 -7.97 -4.44
N GLU A 45 17.98 -7.25 -5.50
CA GLU A 45 18.89 -6.37 -6.27
C GLU A 45 19.45 -5.20 -5.46
N TRP A 46 18.78 -4.86 -4.37
CA TRP A 46 19.21 -3.83 -3.43
C TRP A 46 20.38 -4.27 -2.53
N ILE A 47 20.70 -5.57 -2.50
CA ILE A 47 21.75 -6.13 -1.65
C ILE A 47 23.08 -6.05 -2.38
N ASN A 48 24.02 -5.28 -1.81
CA ASN A 48 25.42 -5.31 -2.17
C ASN A 48 26.18 -6.17 -1.16
N TYR A 49 26.61 -7.36 -1.57
CA TYR A 49 27.30 -8.31 -0.69
C TYR A 49 28.67 -7.84 -0.17
N SER A 50 29.22 -6.75 -0.72
CA SER A 50 30.44 -6.10 -0.19
C SER A 50 30.15 -5.05 0.87
N GLN A 51 28.88 -4.77 1.17
CA GLN A 51 28.46 -3.82 2.21
C GLN A 51 27.99 -4.53 3.48
N THR A 52 28.22 -3.89 4.63
CA THR A 52 27.64 -4.30 5.90
C THR A 52 26.26 -3.68 6.06
N TYR A 53 25.28 -4.49 6.46
CA TYR A 53 23.92 -4.02 6.73
C TYR A 53 23.57 -4.18 8.21
N TYR A 54 23.14 -3.09 8.83
CA TYR A 54 22.73 -3.01 10.23
C TYR A 54 21.20 -3.08 10.30
N LYS A 55 20.66 -4.12 10.93
CA LYS A 55 19.21 -4.31 11.06
C LYS A 55 18.66 -3.44 12.19
N ILE A 56 17.74 -2.55 11.85
CA ILE A 56 16.96 -1.72 12.77
C ILE A 56 15.54 -2.28 12.83
N LYS A 57 15.04 -2.53 14.04
CA LYS A 57 13.68 -3.01 14.28
C LYS A 57 12.76 -1.84 14.62
N VAL A 58 11.66 -1.70 13.89
CA VAL A 58 10.68 -0.63 14.06
C VAL A 58 9.31 -1.24 14.35
N ALA A 59 8.86 -1.15 15.60
CA ALA A 59 7.59 -1.71 16.05
C ALA A 59 6.42 -0.70 16.00
N LYS A 60 6.71 0.60 15.91
CA LYS A 60 5.70 1.66 15.89
C LYS A 60 6.00 2.61 14.73
N SER A 61 4.95 3.15 14.11
CA SER A 61 5.16 4.17 13.08
C SER A 61 5.53 5.51 13.72
N GLY A 62 6.55 6.20 13.20
CA GLY A 62 7.00 7.47 13.76
C GLY A 62 8.32 7.97 13.18
N ILE A 63 8.77 9.14 13.65
CA ILE A 63 10.10 9.66 13.34
C ILE A 63 11.11 9.04 14.30
N TYR A 64 12.17 8.46 13.74
CA TYR A 64 13.28 7.85 14.46
C TYR A 64 14.55 8.64 14.20
N ARG A 65 15.31 8.88 15.26
CA ARG A 65 16.63 9.53 15.21
C ARG A 65 17.71 8.55 15.64
N LEU A 66 18.72 8.39 14.80
CA LEU A 66 19.97 7.69 15.10
C LEU A 66 21.04 8.76 15.32
N ASP A 67 21.33 9.07 16.57
CA ASP A 67 22.32 10.08 16.91
C ASP A 67 23.76 9.59 16.71
N HIS A 68 24.71 10.52 16.75
CA HIS A 68 26.14 10.26 16.69
C HIS A 68 26.58 9.11 17.63
N THR A 69 26.07 9.07 18.87
CA THR A 69 26.45 8.05 19.85
C THR A 69 25.97 6.67 19.43
N TYR A 70 24.73 6.56 18.97
CA TYR A 70 24.16 5.32 18.45
C TYR A 70 24.95 4.79 17.25
N LEU A 71 25.26 5.66 16.30
CA LEU A 71 26.03 5.31 15.10
C LEU A 71 27.47 4.91 15.46
N THR A 72 28.12 5.65 16.36
CA THR A 72 29.49 5.34 16.83
C THR A 72 29.54 3.99 17.55
N ASN A 73 28.56 3.70 18.42
CA ASN A 73 28.45 2.41 19.10
C ASN A 73 28.21 1.24 18.13
N ALA A 74 27.61 1.51 16.96
CA ALA A 74 27.48 0.55 15.86
C ALA A 74 28.76 0.41 15.00
N GLY A 75 29.85 1.11 15.34
CA GLY A 75 31.10 1.11 14.59
C GLY A 75 31.10 2.06 13.38
N LEU A 76 30.15 2.98 13.31
CA LEU A 76 29.98 3.93 12.20
C LEU A 76 30.54 5.33 12.53
N GLY A 77 31.41 5.47 13.54
CA GLY A 77 31.92 6.77 14.01
C GLY A 77 32.87 7.49 13.04
N SER A 78 33.43 6.80 12.04
CA SER A 78 34.44 7.35 11.12
C SER A 78 34.00 7.35 9.66
N ILE A 79 32.69 7.33 9.42
CA ILE A 79 32.09 7.26 8.08
C ILE A 79 31.77 8.66 7.56
N ASN A 80 31.66 8.81 6.24
CA ASN A 80 31.06 10.00 5.65
C ASN A 80 29.52 9.87 5.76
N PRO A 81 28.83 10.74 6.53
CA PRO A 81 27.37 10.66 6.73
C PRO A 81 26.57 10.80 5.42
N GLN A 82 27.13 11.42 4.38
CA GLN A 82 26.53 11.51 3.04
C GLN A 82 26.27 10.13 2.41
N ASN A 83 27.06 9.14 2.80
CA ASN A 83 27.01 7.79 2.26
C ASN A 83 26.03 6.87 3.00
N LEU A 84 25.35 7.36 4.04
CA LEU A 84 24.33 6.59 4.74
C LEU A 84 23.11 6.36 3.85
N GLN A 85 22.76 5.08 3.71
CA GLN A 85 21.55 4.62 3.03
C GLN A 85 20.70 3.78 3.98
N LEU A 86 19.39 3.92 3.90
CA LEU A 86 18.43 3.15 4.67
C LEU A 86 17.50 2.39 3.73
N TRP A 87 17.33 1.10 3.95
CA TRP A 87 16.54 0.23 3.08
C TRP A 87 15.39 -0.42 3.84
N ARG A 88 14.22 -0.47 3.21
CA ARG A 88 13.05 -1.23 3.69
C ARG A 88 12.43 -1.95 2.49
N ARG A 89 12.22 -3.27 2.60
CA ARG A 89 11.57 -4.08 1.55
C ARG A 89 12.18 -3.88 0.15
N GLY A 90 13.50 -3.79 0.11
CA GLY A 90 14.27 -3.60 -1.12
C GLY A 90 14.16 -2.22 -1.78
N GLN A 91 13.64 -1.23 -1.06
CA GLN A 91 13.57 0.16 -1.53
C GLN A 91 14.32 1.08 -0.59
N GLU A 92 15.06 2.03 -1.16
CA GLU A 92 15.77 3.05 -0.40
C GLU A 92 14.77 4.07 0.16
N VAL A 93 14.80 4.21 1.49
CA VAL A 93 14.03 5.14 2.30
C VAL A 93 14.78 6.47 2.32
N ALA A 94 14.08 7.56 1.99
CA ALA A 94 14.65 8.88 2.10
C ALA A 94 14.87 9.24 3.58
N VAL A 95 16.04 9.77 3.90
CA VAL A 95 16.43 10.14 5.27
C VAL A 95 16.78 11.62 5.34
N HIS A 96 16.71 12.21 6.54
CA HIS A 96 17.37 13.47 6.85
C HIS A 96 18.70 13.16 7.53
N VAL A 97 19.76 13.87 7.19
CA VAL A 97 21.06 13.72 7.86
C VAL A 97 21.57 15.10 8.23
N GLU A 98 21.53 15.40 9.52
CA GLU A 98 22.02 16.67 10.05
C GLU A 98 23.54 16.66 10.12
N GLY A 99 24.17 17.77 9.74
CA GLY A 99 25.62 17.95 9.81
C GLY A 99 26.42 17.34 8.65
N GLU A 100 25.78 16.68 7.68
CA GLU A 100 26.50 15.92 6.64
C GLU A 100 27.34 16.74 5.63
N ALA A 101 27.27 18.07 5.69
CA ALA A 101 27.85 18.96 4.68
C ALA A 101 29.38 18.89 4.62
N ASP A 102 30.05 18.63 5.75
CA ASP A 102 31.51 18.54 5.84
C ASP A 102 32.05 17.12 5.59
N GLY A 103 31.15 16.15 5.35
CA GLY A 103 31.49 14.76 5.10
C GLY A 103 32.07 14.01 6.30
N THR A 104 31.94 14.54 7.51
CA THR A 104 32.40 13.92 8.76
C THR A 104 31.23 13.74 9.73
N LEU A 105 31.18 12.62 10.46
CA LEU A 105 30.19 12.42 11.50
C LEU A 105 30.68 13.04 12.82
N ASN A 106 30.20 14.24 13.16
CA ASN A 106 30.60 15.01 14.34
C ASN A 106 29.65 14.82 15.53
N PRO A 107 30.09 15.13 16.76
CA PRO A 107 29.19 15.24 17.91
C PRO A 107 28.07 16.26 17.65
N GLY A 108 26.82 15.79 17.62
CA GLY A 108 25.65 16.61 17.30
C GLY A 108 24.95 16.18 16.00
N ASP A 109 25.65 15.44 15.14
CA ASP A 109 25.09 14.91 13.90
C ASP A 109 24.16 13.73 14.16
N TYR A 110 23.20 13.54 13.26
CA TYR A 110 22.24 12.44 13.35
C TYR A 110 21.61 12.12 12.00
N LEU A 111 21.12 10.89 11.89
CA LEU A 111 20.23 10.47 10.82
C LEU A 111 18.80 10.38 11.35
N GLU A 112 17.84 10.94 10.61
CA GLU A 112 16.41 10.85 10.89
C GLU A 112 15.65 10.19 9.74
N PHE A 113 14.64 9.39 10.09
CA PHE A 113 13.78 8.76 9.11
C PHE A 113 12.37 8.54 9.67
N TYR A 114 11.38 8.55 8.79
CA TYR A 114 10.04 8.05 9.14
C TYR A 114 10.02 6.53 9.02
N GLY A 115 10.03 5.86 10.17
CA GLY A 115 9.91 4.42 10.26
C GLY A 115 8.45 4.03 10.37
N GLU A 116 7.94 3.29 9.39
CA GLU A 116 6.66 2.60 9.46
C GLU A 116 6.82 1.23 10.15
N ARG A 117 5.86 0.86 11.02
CA ARG A 117 5.73 -0.50 11.56
C ARG A 117 5.52 -1.54 10.44
N ASN A 118 5.57 -2.83 10.76
CA ASN A 118 5.23 -3.84 9.75
C ASN A 118 3.72 -3.84 9.48
N ASP A 119 3.41 -4.02 8.20
CA ASP A 119 2.06 -4.19 7.66
C ASP A 119 2.01 -5.54 6.92
N GLY A 120 0.84 -5.96 6.46
CA GLY A 120 0.64 -7.22 5.76
C GLY A 120 1.14 -7.26 4.31
N LYS A 121 1.77 -6.22 3.76
CA LYS A 121 2.11 -6.15 2.32
C LYS A 121 2.96 -7.32 1.82
N LEU A 122 3.86 -7.85 2.65
CA LEU A 122 4.68 -9.03 2.30
C LEU A 122 3.89 -10.34 2.41
N ASP A 123 2.85 -10.38 3.23
CA ASP A 123 2.01 -11.57 3.40
C ASP A 123 1.18 -11.87 2.14
N ARG A 124 1.06 -10.89 1.24
CA ARG A 124 0.40 -11.03 -0.06
C ARG A 124 0.92 -12.22 -0.88
N GLU A 125 2.20 -12.57 -0.75
CA GLU A 125 2.83 -13.67 -1.49
C GLU A 125 2.47 -15.06 -0.94
N ILE A 126 1.90 -15.12 0.27
CA ILE A 126 1.38 -16.36 0.86
C ILE A 126 0.13 -16.80 0.12
N TYR A 127 -0.66 -15.87 -0.42
CA TYR A 127 -1.92 -16.14 -1.08
C TYR A 127 -1.70 -16.50 -2.56
N LYS A 128 -2.31 -17.60 -3.02
CA LYS A 128 -2.22 -18.03 -4.42
C LYS A 128 -2.79 -16.97 -5.38
N ASN A 129 -3.88 -16.32 -4.98
CA ASN A 129 -4.35 -15.09 -5.58
C ASN A 129 -4.04 -13.94 -4.61
N PRO A 130 -3.14 -13.01 -4.94
CA PRO A 130 -2.84 -11.83 -4.11
C PRO A 130 -4.09 -11.02 -3.69
N GLN A 131 -5.16 -11.08 -4.48
CA GLN A 131 -6.42 -10.42 -4.15
C GLN A 131 -7.20 -11.12 -3.03
N HIS A 132 -6.78 -12.29 -2.56
CA HIS A 132 -7.43 -12.98 -1.43
C HIS A 132 -6.97 -12.46 -0.07
N GLN A 133 -5.85 -11.73 -0.01
CA GLN A 133 -5.47 -11.04 1.22
C GLN A 133 -6.54 -10.00 1.56
N SER A 134 -7.21 -10.21 2.69
CA SER A 134 -8.29 -9.33 3.11
C SER A 134 -7.84 -8.18 4.00
N ASN A 135 -6.80 -8.38 4.83
CA ASN A 135 -6.21 -7.32 5.66
C ASN A 135 -4.75 -7.04 5.25
N PRO A 136 -4.48 -6.18 4.25
CA PRO A 136 -3.13 -5.75 3.90
C PRO A 136 -2.43 -4.88 4.96
N TYR A 137 -3.14 -4.30 5.93
CA TYR A 137 -2.51 -3.36 6.88
C TYR A 137 -2.04 -3.99 8.20
N PHE A 138 -2.31 -5.28 8.39
CA PHE A 138 -1.86 -6.05 9.54
C PHE A 138 -1.18 -7.34 9.10
N SER A 139 0.02 -7.60 9.64
CA SER A 139 0.77 -8.79 9.25
C SER A 139 0.32 -10.04 10.00
N LEU A 140 0.38 -11.19 9.33
CA LEU A 140 0.10 -12.49 9.91
C LEU A 140 1.18 -12.96 10.90
N TYR A 141 2.39 -12.39 10.84
CA TYR A 141 3.55 -12.90 11.60
C TYR A 141 4.10 -11.93 12.64
N THR A 142 4.26 -10.64 12.29
CA THR A 142 4.89 -9.67 13.19
C THR A 142 4.47 -8.24 12.85
N ASP A 143 4.30 -7.42 13.88
CA ASP A 143 4.10 -5.97 13.77
C ASP A 143 5.41 -5.19 13.60
N THR A 144 6.56 -5.84 13.70
CA THR A 144 7.87 -5.19 13.74
C THR A 144 8.55 -5.23 12.37
N ALA A 145 8.75 -4.06 11.77
CA ALA A 145 9.44 -3.92 10.50
C ALA A 145 10.96 -4.00 10.67
N ALA A 146 11.63 -4.54 9.65
CA ALA A 146 13.09 -4.52 9.54
C ALA A 146 13.52 -3.48 8.52
N TYR A 147 14.35 -2.54 8.98
CA TYR A 147 15.09 -1.60 8.16
C TYR A 147 16.56 -2.01 8.17
N PHE A 148 17.28 -1.69 7.09
CA PHE A 148 18.68 -2.02 6.96
C PHE A 148 19.47 -0.75 6.64
N LEU A 149 20.26 -0.29 7.61
CA LEU A 149 21.18 0.83 7.44
C LEU A 149 22.49 0.30 6.84
N THR A 150 23.08 1.04 5.92
CA THR A 150 24.40 0.72 5.35
C THR A 150 25.16 1.99 4.97
N VAL A 151 26.46 1.85 4.71
CA VAL A 151 27.33 2.89 4.18
C VAL A 151 27.70 2.51 2.75
N SER A 152 27.20 3.27 1.80
CA SER A 152 27.36 3.03 0.37
C SER A 152 28.55 3.81 -0.21
N PRO A 153 29.16 3.39 -1.33
CA PRO A 153 30.09 4.25 -2.06
C PRO A 153 29.40 5.46 -2.74
N SER A 154 28.07 5.50 -2.77
CA SER A 154 27.29 6.61 -3.32
C SER A 154 26.51 7.35 -2.23
N THR A 155 26.20 8.63 -2.48
CA THR A 155 25.30 9.41 -1.63
C THR A 155 23.95 8.72 -1.49
N GLY A 156 23.43 8.67 -0.26
CA GLY A 156 22.11 8.11 0.00
C GLY A 156 20.96 9.06 -0.32
N LYS A 157 19.76 8.49 -0.42
CA LYS A 157 18.54 9.25 -0.70
C LYS A 157 18.20 10.19 0.46
N ARG A 158 17.92 11.45 0.15
CA ARG A 158 17.57 12.49 1.12
C ARG A 158 16.12 12.95 1.02
N VAL A 159 15.53 13.31 2.15
CA VAL A 159 14.28 14.07 2.18
C VAL A 159 14.58 15.50 1.71
N PRO A 160 13.83 16.06 0.75
CA PRO A 160 14.01 17.46 0.36
C PRO A 160 13.58 18.39 1.49
N ILE A 161 14.43 19.34 1.87
CA ILE A 161 14.11 20.38 2.85
C ILE A 161 13.41 21.54 2.11
N LEU A 162 12.17 21.83 2.50
CA LEU A 162 11.38 22.93 1.94
C LEU A 162 11.16 23.99 3.02
N ASN A 163 11.78 25.17 2.85
CA ASN A 163 11.64 26.32 3.74
C ASN A 163 10.79 27.41 3.09
N ASN A 164 9.56 27.09 2.73
CA ASN A 164 8.65 28.04 2.08
C ASN A 164 7.97 28.92 3.14
N SER A 165 7.94 30.24 2.92
CA SER A 165 7.17 31.15 3.77
C SER A 165 5.67 30.96 3.54
N ALA A 166 4.89 30.96 4.62
CA ALA A 166 3.42 30.96 4.54
C ALA A 166 2.83 32.35 4.24
N ASN A 167 3.66 33.40 4.20
CA ASN A 167 3.19 34.77 4.01
C ASN A 167 2.62 34.99 2.59
N GLY A 168 1.38 35.49 2.52
CA GLY A 168 0.73 35.83 1.24
C GLY A 168 0.12 34.65 0.49
N LEU A 169 0.14 33.45 1.07
CA LEU A 169 -0.55 32.29 0.49
C LEU A 169 -2.05 32.34 0.81
N THR A 170 -2.89 31.99 -0.16
CA THR A 170 -4.31 31.77 0.05
C THR A 170 -4.53 30.39 0.68
N PRO A 171 -5.29 30.26 1.78
CA PRO A 171 -5.61 28.95 2.35
C PRO A 171 -6.37 28.07 1.37
N GLU A 172 -6.04 26.78 1.34
CA GLU A 172 -6.84 25.79 0.62
C GLU A 172 -8.23 25.68 1.28
N PRO A 173 -9.33 25.73 0.49
CA PRO A 173 -10.68 25.77 1.04
C PRO A 173 -11.11 24.46 1.70
N TRP A 174 -10.48 23.34 1.31
CA TRP A 174 -10.69 22.02 1.86
C TRP A 174 -9.47 21.14 1.57
N HIS A 175 -9.33 20.02 2.28
CA HIS A 175 -8.33 19.00 2.02
C HIS A 175 -8.97 17.64 2.15
N LYS A 176 -8.42 16.61 1.49
CA LYS A 176 -8.86 15.22 1.73
C LYS A 176 -8.09 14.65 2.92
N ALA A 177 -8.80 14.15 3.92
CA ALA A 177 -8.23 13.36 4.99
C ALA A 177 -8.38 11.85 4.71
N GLU A 178 -7.45 11.04 5.27
CA GLU A 178 -7.57 9.58 5.40
C GLU A 178 -7.66 9.11 6.89
N ARG A 179 -8.62 8.24 7.23
CA ARG A 179 -8.82 7.58 8.53
C ARG A 179 -9.16 6.11 8.29
N LEU A 180 -8.26 5.25 8.74
CA LEU A 180 -8.35 3.80 8.60
C LEU A 180 -8.58 3.18 9.97
N LYS A 181 -9.67 2.41 10.11
CA LYS A 181 -9.90 1.56 11.29
C LYS A 181 -9.64 0.11 10.90
N GLN A 182 -8.60 -0.46 11.50
CA GLN A 182 -8.18 -1.85 11.30
C GLN A 182 -8.75 -2.71 12.41
N TYR A 183 -9.23 -3.89 12.05
CA TYR A 183 -9.70 -4.87 13.02
C TYR A 183 -8.82 -6.12 12.96
N THR A 184 -8.30 -6.53 14.12
CA THR A 184 -7.25 -7.56 14.23
C THR A 184 -7.47 -8.48 15.43
N THR A 185 -8.70 -8.56 15.92
CA THR A 185 -9.07 -9.27 17.15
C THR A 185 -9.10 -10.79 16.96
N GLU A 186 -9.45 -11.28 15.77
CA GLU A 186 -9.63 -12.71 15.50
C GLU A 186 -8.96 -13.12 14.18
N TYR A 187 -8.27 -14.26 14.19
CA TYR A 187 -7.71 -14.86 12.98
C TYR A 187 -8.76 -15.73 12.30
N GLN A 188 -9.03 -15.46 11.02
CA GLN A 188 -9.91 -16.29 10.20
C GLN A 188 -9.10 -17.26 9.35
N GLY A 189 -9.51 -18.53 9.31
CA GLY A 189 -8.83 -19.59 8.57
C GLY A 189 -9.18 -19.69 7.07
N GLY A 190 -9.98 -18.76 6.56
CA GLY A 190 -10.41 -18.76 5.16
C GLY A 190 -11.36 -19.90 4.80
N ALA A 191 -11.21 -20.44 3.60
CA ALA A 191 -12.06 -21.50 3.06
C ALA A 191 -11.93 -22.82 3.83
N PHE A 192 -13.05 -23.53 4.00
CA PHE A 192 -13.10 -24.78 4.75
C PHE A 192 -12.93 -26.00 3.84
N TYR A 193 -11.89 -26.81 4.07
CA TYR A 193 -11.59 -28.04 3.30
C TYR A 193 -11.64 -29.33 4.12
N GLY A 194 -12.53 -29.40 5.13
CA GLY A 194 -12.58 -30.57 6.03
C GLY A 194 -11.45 -30.53 7.05
N GLU A 195 -10.72 -31.63 7.16
CA GLU A 195 -9.52 -31.74 8.00
C GLU A 195 -8.24 -31.27 7.28
N SER A 196 -8.36 -30.87 6.01
CA SER A 196 -7.24 -30.41 5.18
C SER A 196 -7.12 -28.88 5.22
N GLN A 197 -5.89 -28.40 5.05
CA GLN A 197 -5.57 -27.00 4.81
C GLN A 197 -4.67 -26.90 3.58
N LEU A 198 -4.73 -25.78 2.87
CA LEU A 198 -3.87 -25.52 1.73
C LEU A 198 -2.51 -24.99 2.19
N SER A 199 -1.49 -25.15 1.35
CA SER A 199 -0.14 -24.65 1.63
C SER A 199 0.03 -23.16 1.29
N TRP A 200 -1.06 -22.47 0.99
CA TRP A 200 -1.13 -21.06 0.62
C TRP A 200 -2.36 -20.44 1.28
N GLY A 201 -2.36 -19.11 1.39
CA GLY A 201 -3.46 -18.37 1.98
C GLY A 201 -4.72 -18.38 1.10
N ASP A 202 -5.87 -18.60 1.73
CA ASP A 202 -7.19 -18.62 1.09
C ASP A 202 -7.89 -17.25 1.10
N ALA A 203 -8.96 -17.15 0.31
CA ALA A 203 -9.89 -16.02 0.42
C ALA A 203 -10.44 -15.94 1.85
N SER A 204 -10.57 -14.71 2.36
CA SER A 204 -11.02 -14.44 3.72
C SER A 204 -10.11 -14.96 4.84
N GLU A 205 -8.93 -15.49 4.55
CA GLU A 205 -7.92 -15.84 5.56
C GLU A 205 -7.23 -14.58 6.11
N GLY A 206 -6.84 -14.62 7.38
CA GLY A 206 -6.10 -13.55 8.07
C GLY A 206 -6.89 -12.84 9.17
N TYR A 207 -6.26 -11.82 9.76
CA TYR A 207 -6.80 -11.12 10.93
C TYR A 207 -7.93 -10.14 10.61
N GLY A 208 -9.01 -10.24 11.36
CA GLY A 208 -10.20 -9.40 11.28
C GLY A 208 -10.77 -9.03 12.64
N ASP A 209 -11.94 -8.41 12.61
CA ASP A 209 -12.77 -8.22 13.79
C ASP A 209 -13.36 -9.54 14.26
N MET A 210 -13.92 -9.55 15.47
CA MET A 210 -14.77 -10.64 15.92
C MET A 210 -15.99 -10.81 15.01
N TRP A 211 -16.29 -12.06 14.74
CA TRP A 211 -17.52 -12.49 14.09
C TRP A 211 -18.82 -11.93 14.70
N PHE A 212 -19.71 -11.43 13.85
CA PHE A 212 -21.07 -10.97 14.19
C PHE A 212 -22.12 -11.62 13.27
N GLY A 213 -23.40 -11.61 13.65
CA GLY A 213 -24.42 -12.48 13.04
C GLY A 213 -24.84 -13.58 13.99
N THR A 214 -25.77 -14.45 13.61
CA THR A 214 -26.33 -15.47 14.52
C THR A 214 -25.51 -16.78 14.39
N ILE A 215 -25.39 -17.62 15.41
CA ILE A 215 -24.81 -18.98 15.29
C ILE A 215 -25.76 -19.97 15.97
N GLY A 216 -26.41 -20.84 15.19
CA GLY A 216 -27.41 -21.77 15.72
C GLY A 216 -28.48 -21.05 16.56
N SER A 217 -28.76 -21.56 17.76
CA SER A 217 -29.70 -20.95 18.73
C SER A 217 -29.04 -20.00 19.73
N GLY A 218 -27.72 -19.80 19.65
CA GLY A 218 -26.96 -18.90 20.54
C GLY A 218 -27.02 -17.47 20.02
N ALA A 219 -27.75 -16.59 20.71
CA ALA A 219 -27.94 -15.21 20.28
C ALA A 219 -26.60 -14.47 20.20
N ARG A 220 -26.28 -14.01 19.00
CA ARG A 220 -25.31 -12.95 18.72
C ARG A 220 -26.00 -11.86 17.92
N SER A 221 -25.54 -10.63 18.07
CA SER A 221 -26.20 -9.47 17.47
C SER A 221 -26.15 -9.54 15.94
N ARG A 222 -27.31 -9.35 15.30
CA ARG A 222 -27.42 -9.14 13.85
C ARG A 222 -26.97 -7.75 13.42
N ILE A 223 -26.83 -6.84 14.37
CA ILE A 223 -26.45 -5.46 14.13
C ILE A 223 -25.05 -5.26 14.68
N LYS A 224 -24.18 -4.66 13.88
CA LYS A 224 -22.87 -4.20 14.33
C LYS A 224 -22.66 -2.75 13.88
N ASP A 225 -22.41 -1.88 14.85
CA ASP A 225 -22.11 -0.48 14.61
C ASP A 225 -20.61 -0.26 14.76
N PHE A 226 -20.02 0.44 13.79
CA PHE A 226 -18.65 0.90 13.82
C PHE A 226 -18.67 2.41 13.99
N GLU A 227 -18.03 2.90 15.04
CA GLU A 227 -17.85 4.33 15.27
C GLU A 227 -17.13 4.98 14.07
N VAL A 228 -17.68 6.11 13.64
CA VAL A 228 -17.19 6.99 12.58
C VAL A 228 -16.93 8.35 13.20
N ASP A 229 -15.67 8.67 13.45
CA ASP A 229 -15.22 9.92 14.07
C ASP A 229 -14.73 10.96 13.05
N SER A 230 -14.64 10.60 11.78
CA SER A 230 -14.05 11.41 10.71
C SER A 230 -15.07 12.20 9.89
N LEU A 231 -16.37 11.88 9.97
CA LEU A 231 -17.42 12.42 9.10
C LEU A 231 -18.28 13.51 9.79
N LEU A 232 -17.71 14.27 10.72
CA LEU A 232 -18.44 15.27 11.52
C LEU A 232 -18.34 16.70 10.98
N ASN A 233 -17.25 17.05 10.29
CA ASN A 233 -16.96 18.41 9.79
C ASN A 233 -16.64 18.40 8.28
N VAL A 234 -17.59 17.94 7.48
CA VAL A 234 -17.41 17.82 6.02
C VAL A 234 -17.68 19.15 5.33
N GLU A 235 -16.72 19.62 4.52
CA GLU A 235 -16.85 20.86 3.75
C GLU A 235 -17.80 20.69 2.55
N ALA A 236 -18.87 21.48 2.52
CA ALA A 236 -19.92 21.35 1.50
C ALA A 236 -19.47 21.67 0.07
N SER A 237 -18.39 22.44 -0.07
CA SER A 237 -17.77 22.75 -1.37
C SER A 237 -16.79 21.68 -1.86
N GLY A 238 -16.43 20.73 -0.98
CA GLY A 238 -15.54 19.62 -1.29
C GLY A 238 -16.24 18.46 -1.98
N ALA A 239 -15.47 17.39 -2.24
CA ALA A 239 -16.03 16.15 -2.74
C ALA A 239 -16.92 15.49 -1.67
N ALA A 240 -18.03 14.87 -2.09
CA ALA A 240 -18.88 14.11 -1.19
C ALA A 240 -18.08 12.99 -0.53
N PRO A 241 -18.29 12.75 0.77
CA PRO A 241 -17.53 11.74 1.43
C PRO A 241 -18.01 10.33 1.05
N GLN A 242 -17.24 9.31 1.34
CA GLN A 242 -17.50 7.91 1.09
C GLN A 242 -17.03 7.10 2.30
N ILE A 243 -17.44 5.85 2.38
CA ILE A 243 -16.94 4.88 3.33
C ILE A 243 -16.49 3.70 2.50
N GLU A 244 -15.31 3.19 2.81
CA GLU A 244 -14.85 1.92 2.28
C GLU A 244 -14.91 0.86 3.39
N ILE A 245 -15.29 -0.36 3.02
CA ILE A 245 -15.32 -1.49 3.95
C ILE A 245 -14.95 -2.78 3.22
N VAL A 246 -14.13 -3.59 3.87
CA VAL A 246 -13.78 -4.95 3.46
C VAL A 246 -14.44 -5.93 4.41
N LEU A 247 -15.18 -6.87 3.82
CA LEU A 247 -15.97 -7.87 4.52
C LEU A 247 -15.59 -9.25 4.04
N ASP A 248 -15.47 -10.15 5.00
CA ASP A 248 -15.18 -11.55 4.75
C ASP A 248 -16.32 -12.43 5.23
N GLY A 249 -16.71 -13.34 4.33
CA GLY A 249 -17.65 -14.42 4.62
C GLY A 249 -17.01 -15.43 5.54
N VAL A 250 -17.69 -15.78 6.63
CA VAL A 250 -17.22 -16.78 7.58
C VAL A 250 -18.17 -17.96 7.57
N LEU A 251 -17.63 -19.17 7.51
CA LEU A 251 -18.35 -20.45 7.35
C LEU A 251 -18.77 -20.75 5.90
N ARG A 252 -19.70 -21.71 5.75
CA ARG A 252 -19.89 -22.53 4.54
C ARG A 252 -21.04 -22.10 3.64
N ASP A 253 -21.79 -21.11 4.07
CA ASP A 253 -23.02 -20.68 3.40
C ASP A 253 -22.88 -19.23 2.89
N PRO A 254 -23.65 -18.84 1.86
CA PRO A 254 -23.69 -17.46 1.39
C PRO A 254 -24.20 -16.50 2.47
N HIS A 255 -23.81 -15.24 2.32
CA HIS A 255 -24.11 -14.18 3.26
C HIS A 255 -24.95 -13.08 2.65
N ASN A 256 -25.87 -12.51 3.41
CA ASN A 256 -26.68 -11.35 3.03
C ASN A 256 -26.64 -10.27 4.12
N ILE A 257 -26.19 -9.07 3.73
CA ILE A 257 -26.13 -7.91 4.63
C ILE A 257 -26.74 -6.65 4.01
N SER A 258 -26.98 -5.65 4.86
CA SER A 258 -27.16 -4.26 4.46
C SER A 258 -26.22 -3.33 5.22
N LEU A 259 -25.82 -2.25 4.56
CA LEU A 259 -24.99 -1.17 5.08
C LEU A 259 -25.84 0.09 5.23
N ALA A 260 -25.69 0.77 6.36
CA ALA A 260 -26.35 2.03 6.66
C ALA A 260 -25.40 2.95 7.44
N VAL A 261 -25.70 4.24 7.49
CA VAL A 261 -25.04 5.18 8.40
C VAL A 261 -26.00 5.67 9.45
N VAL A 262 -25.50 5.86 10.66
CA VAL A 262 -26.19 6.58 11.72
C VAL A 262 -25.69 8.01 11.71
N SER A 263 -26.61 8.95 11.55
CA SER A 263 -26.29 10.39 11.56
C SER A 263 -26.19 10.93 12.99
N PRO A 264 -25.61 12.14 13.19
CA PRO A 264 -25.47 12.73 14.53
C PRO A 264 -26.78 12.90 15.31
N ASN A 265 -27.94 12.99 14.63
CA ASN A 265 -29.25 13.09 15.28
C ASN A 265 -29.87 11.72 15.59
N GLY A 266 -29.15 10.61 15.35
CA GLY A 266 -29.60 9.24 15.58
C GLY A 266 -30.40 8.62 14.43
N SER A 267 -30.71 9.36 13.36
CA SER A 267 -31.41 8.79 12.20
C SER A 267 -30.51 7.85 11.41
N VAL A 268 -31.06 6.70 11.00
CA VAL A 268 -30.39 5.68 10.19
C VAL A 268 -30.74 5.93 8.72
N ARG A 269 -29.72 5.94 7.86
CA ARG A 269 -29.87 6.05 6.41
C ARG A 269 -29.18 4.89 5.73
N ASP A 270 -29.90 4.13 4.93
CA ASP A 270 -29.29 3.02 4.20
C ASP A 270 -28.34 3.55 3.12
N LEU A 271 -27.21 2.87 3.00
CA LEU A 271 -26.22 3.08 1.95
C LEU A 271 -26.43 2.06 0.83
N GLU A 272 -26.56 0.78 1.19
CA GLU A 272 -26.75 -0.32 0.25
C GLU A 272 -27.45 -1.49 0.96
N ARG A 273 -28.36 -2.17 0.27
CA ARG A 273 -29.13 -3.30 0.80
C ARG A 273 -28.89 -4.57 -0.03
N ASP A 274 -29.22 -5.71 0.58
CA ASP A 274 -29.19 -7.03 -0.06
C ASP A 274 -27.84 -7.37 -0.72
N ILE A 275 -26.75 -7.06 -0.02
CA ILE A 275 -25.40 -7.39 -0.49
C ILE A 275 -25.16 -8.87 -0.23
N VAL A 276 -25.16 -9.66 -1.29
CA VAL A 276 -24.96 -11.12 -1.24
C VAL A 276 -23.56 -11.51 -1.68
N PHE A 277 -22.90 -12.38 -0.92
CA PHE A 277 -21.57 -12.91 -1.24
C PHE A 277 -21.39 -14.35 -0.73
N GLY A 278 -20.40 -15.07 -1.28
CA GLY A 278 -20.22 -16.50 -1.02
C GLY A 278 -19.58 -16.81 0.34
N PRO A 279 -19.51 -18.11 0.71
CA PRO A 279 -18.71 -18.55 1.84
C PRO A 279 -17.22 -18.34 1.60
N ALA A 280 -16.49 -17.88 2.62
CA ALA A 280 -15.07 -17.50 2.52
C ALA A 280 -14.79 -16.55 1.34
N ASP A 281 -15.77 -15.74 0.96
CA ASP A 281 -15.65 -14.73 -0.07
C ASP A 281 -15.30 -13.39 0.55
N LYS A 282 -14.54 -12.60 -0.19
CA LYS A 282 -14.15 -11.25 0.20
C LYS A 282 -14.85 -10.24 -0.70
N ILE A 283 -15.62 -9.35 -0.08
CA ILE A 283 -16.14 -8.17 -0.79
C ILE A 283 -15.52 -6.90 -0.25
N LYS A 284 -15.33 -5.95 -1.17
CA LYS A 284 -14.90 -4.60 -0.88
C LYS A 284 -15.92 -3.63 -1.46
N LYS A 285 -16.45 -2.75 -0.62
CA LYS A 285 -17.43 -1.73 -1.00
C LYS A 285 -16.85 -0.36 -0.74
N SER A 286 -17.05 0.56 -1.68
CA SER A 286 -16.74 1.99 -1.52
C SER A 286 -18.00 2.75 -1.89
N ILE A 287 -18.60 3.42 -0.89
CA ILE A 287 -19.97 3.94 -1.01
C ILE A 287 -19.99 5.41 -0.56
N PRO A 288 -20.40 6.35 -1.42
CA PRO A 288 -20.63 7.73 -1.03
C PRO A 288 -21.59 7.81 0.17
N CYS A 289 -21.32 8.72 1.09
CA CYS A 289 -22.12 8.88 2.30
C CYS A 289 -22.31 10.36 2.63
N SER A 290 -23.12 10.61 3.64
CA SER A 290 -23.31 11.93 4.26
C SER A 290 -22.72 11.90 5.67
N PRO A 291 -22.53 13.06 6.33
CA PRO A 291 -22.06 13.12 7.71
C PRO A 291 -22.74 12.09 8.62
N ALA A 292 -21.92 11.36 9.36
CA ALA A 292 -22.31 10.18 10.13
C ALA A 292 -21.44 10.03 11.39
N THR A 293 -22.02 9.45 12.43
CA THR A 293 -21.33 9.06 13.68
C THR A 293 -21.06 7.56 13.73
N SER A 294 -21.74 6.76 12.90
CA SER A 294 -21.49 5.32 12.82
C SER A 294 -21.80 4.76 11.43
N LEU A 295 -21.08 3.70 11.06
CA LEU A 295 -21.44 2.77 10.00
C LEU A 295 -22.15 1.59 10.67
N ARG A 296 -23.37 1.30 10.24
CA ARG A 296 -24.19 0.19 10.71
C ARG A 296 -24.20 -0.92 9.68
N MET A 297 -23.89 -2.12 10.14
CA MET A 297 -24.09 -3.36 9.41
C MET A 297 -25.26 -4.13 9.99
N VAL A 298 -26.12 -4.66 9.12
CA VAL A 298 -27.22 -5.57 9.49
C VAL A 298 -27.04 -6.87 8.72
N ASN A 299 -26.92 -7.98 9.45
CA ASN A 299 -26.84 -9.33 8.91
C ASN A 299 -28.24 -9.97 8.89
N TYR A 300 -28.67 -10.42 7.72
CA TYR A 300 -29.98 -11.04 7.48
C TYR A 300 -29.92 -12.58 7.50
N ASP A 301 -28.73 -13.16 7.58
CA ASP A 301 -28.52 -14.60 7.63
C ASP A 301 -28.99 -15.17 8.97
N TYR A 302 -29.92 -16.11 8.90
CA TYR A 302 -30.33 -16.87 10.07
C TYR A 302 -29.30 -17.96 10.36
N GLY A 303 -28.46 -17.72 11.36
CA GLY A 303 -27.58 -18.74 11.94
C GLY A 303 -26.14 -18.74 11.43
N LEU A 304 -25.72 -17.71 10.67
CA LEU A 304 -24.36 -17.59 10.15
C LEU A 304 -23.62 -16.30 10.61
N PRO A 305 -22.33 -16.41 10.96
CA PRO A 305 -21.47 -15.30 11.34
C PRO A 305 -20.70 -14.67 10.18
N LEU A 306 -20.18 -13.45 10.37
CA LEU A 306 -19.38 -12.66 9.42
C LEU A 306 -18.29 -11.85 10.11
N THR A 307 -17.19 -11.55 9.43
CA THR A 307 -16.11 -10.70 9.98
C THR A 307 -15.73 -9.53 9.06
N PRO A 308 -15.86 -8.28 9.54
CA PRO A 308 -15.16 -7.13 8.96
C PRO A 308 -13.65 -7.25 9.19
N LYS A 309 -12.83 -6.76 8.27
CA LYS A 309 -11.36 -6.70 8.48
C LYS A 309 -10.81 -5.29 8.48
N GLU A 310 -11.27 -4.49 7.54
CA GLU A 310 -10.83 -3.12 7.38
C GLU A 310 -12.04 -2.27 7.05
N SER A 311 -12.15 -1.14 7.72
CA SER A 311 -13.08 -0.10 7.34
C SER A 311 -12.28 1.20 7.22
N PRO A 312 -11.89 1.61 6.01
CA PRO A 312 -11.53 3.00 5.78
C PRO A 312 -12.78 3.86 5.98
N ILE A 313 -12.89 4.47 7.16
CA ILE A 313 -13.98 5.37 7.48
C ILE A 313 -13.57 6.73 7.02
N LEU A 314 -13.96 7.07 5.79
CA LEU A 314 -13.16 8.11 5.21
C LEU A 314 -13.75 8.81 4.04
N PHE A 315 -14.16 10.07 4.21
CA PHE A 315 -13.81 11.19 3.33
C PHE A 315 -14.27 12.50 4.02
N GLY A 316 -13.50 13.56 3.83
CA GLY A 316 -13.69 14.91 4.30
C GLY A 316 -12.48 15.67 3.82
#